data_AF-A0A3R9F739-F1
#
_entry.id   AF-A0A3R9F739-F1
#
_cell.length_a   1.000
_cell.length_b   1.000
_cell.length_c   1.000
_cell.angle_alpha   90.00
_cell.angle_beta   90.00
_cell.angle_gamma   90.00
#
_symmetry.space_group_name_H-M   'P 1'
#
loop_
_entity.id
_entity.type
_entity.pdbx_description
1 polymer ?
#
loop_
_entity_poly.entity_id
_entity_poly.type
_entity_poly.pdbx_seq_one_letter_code
_entity_poly.pdbx_strand_id
1 'polypeptide(L)'
;MKFLKITISELLHVFGMLWLIVEATSFFATDEAADSVKGYWWLFLLVGVVIVIFRLIPKKGFSFKLDGKDITMELVSGDIFKQKGPIVVGSNTTFVTSPDVISERSIQGIFTKKYYTNHQALNDVIQGQTSGDRQEFGTTVTVRANKRTGYFCALADVNENGVAQSNIENIRVSLAELWNYLGSNGEKDVLNVPILGSGFSRVSATREELFQEIVKSFIASTSEHTFCDGLRIVIHPNDIKKNNIDLLELASFLEYSCKYSIVESTSMGQGTAEG
;
A
#
# COMPACT_ATOMS: atom_id res chain seq x y z
N MET A 1 -12.71 -21.45 -3.56
CA MET A 1 -13.04 -21.68 -4.99
C MET A 1 -11.95 -21.26 -5.97
N LYS A 2 -11.24 -20.13 -5.77
CA LYS A 2 -10.21 -19.64 -6.73
C LYS A 2 -9.02 -20.61 -6.90
N PHE A 3 -8.52 -21.18 -5.80
CA PHE A 3 -7.46 -22.20 -5.81
C PHE A 3 -7.82 -23.43 -6.65
N LEU A 4 -9.00 -24.01 -6.42
CA LEU A 4 -9.48 -25.17 -7.18
C LEU A 4 -9.59 -24.89 -8.68
N LYS A 5 -10.09 -23.71 -9.07
CA LYS A 5 -10.16 -23.29 -10.47
C LYS A 5 -8.77 -23.19 -11.11
N ILE A 6 -7.80 -22.59 -10.42
CA ILE A 6 -6.41 -22.49 -10.90
C ILE A 6 -5.81 -23.89 -11.07
N THR A 7 -5.91 -24.75 -10.06
CA THR A 7 -5.35 -26.10 -10.10
C THR A 7 -5.94 -26.94 -11.25
N ILE A 8 -7.27 -26.93 -11.43
CA ILE A 8 -7.92 -27.67 -12.52
C ILE A 8 -7.50 -27.11 -13.89
N SER A 9 -7.45 -25.78 -14.04
CA SER A 9 -7.06 -25.14 -15.30
C SER A 9 -5.62 -25.50 -15.69
N GLU A 10 -4.67 -25.45 -14.76
CA GLU A 10 -3.27 -25.80 -15.04
C GLU A 10 -3.10 -27.29 -15.36
N LEU A 11 -3.81 -28.18 -14.66
CA LEU A 11 -3.80 -29.60 -15.00
C LEU A 11 -4.28 -29.83 -16.43
N LEU A 12 -5.38 -29.20 -16.84
CA LEU A 12 -5.89 -29.29 -18.20
C LEU A 12 -4.90 -28.72 -19.23
N HIS A 13 -4.21 -27.62 -18.94
CA HIS A 13 -3.17 -27.06 -19.82
C HIS A 13 -1.99 -28.03 -20.02
N VAL A 14 -1.50 -28.62 -18.94
CA VAL A 14 -0.37 -29.56 -18.96
C VAL A 14 -0.73 -30.83 -19.71
N PHE A 15 -1.90 -31.42 -19.43
CA PHE A 15 -2.39 -32.59 -20.14
C PHE A 15 -2.65 -32.30 -21.62
N GLY A 16 -3.25 -31.16 -21.94
CA GLY A 16 -3.49 -30.75 -23.32
C GLY A 16 -2.20 -30.54 -24.11
N MET A 17 -1.19 -29.90 -23.51
CA MET A 17 0.11 -29.71 -24.14
C MET A 17 0.84 -31.04 -24.37
N LEU A 18 0.81 -31.95 -23.38
CA LEU A 18 1.35 -33.30 -23.53
C LEU A 18 0.66 -34.05 -24.67
N TRP A 19 -0.67 -34.06 -24.70
CA TRP A 19 -1.43 -34.76 -25.74
C TRP A 19 -1.17 -34.20 -27.14
N LEU A 20 -1.06 -32.88 -27.26
CA LEU A 20 -0.72 -32.22 -28.52
C LEU A 20 0.67 -32.65 -29.03
N ILE A 21 1.67 -32.78 -28.16
CA ILE A 21 3.01 -33.24 -28.53
C ILE A 21 3.00 -34.71 -28.94
N VAL A 22 2.25 -35.55 -28.21
CA VAL A 22 2.11 -36.98 -28.54
C VAL A 22 1.49 -37.15 -29.93
N GLU A 23 0.39 -36.44 -30.21
CA GLU A 23 -0.30 -36.52 -31.50
C GLU A 23 0.58 -35.99 -32.63
N ALA A 24 1.24 -34.85 -32.43
CA ALA A 24 2.18 -34.31 -33.40
C ALA A 24 3.33 -35.28 -33.69
N THR A 25 3.85 -35.97 -32.67
CA THR A 25 4.95 -36.93 -32.84
C THR A 25 4.49 -38.19 -33.57
N SER A 26 3.27 -38.69 -33.28
CA SER A 26 2.70 -39.84 -34.01
C SER A 26 2.45 -39.47 -35.48
N PHE A 27 1.94 -38.27 -35.77
CA PHE A 27 1.65 -37.84 -37.13
C PHE A 27 2.91 -37.56 -37.98
N PHE A 28 3.92 -36.89 -37.41
CA PHE A 28 5.10 -36.44 -38.16
C PHE A 28 6.32 -37.36 -38.06
N ALA A 29 6.40 -38.25 -37.06
CA ALA A 29 7.56 -39.12 -36.86
C ALA A 29 7.18 -40.61 -36.93
N THR A 30 6.98 -41.27 -35.78
CA THR A 30 6.65 -42.70 -35.67
C THR A 30 5.91 -42.97 -34.37
N ASP A 31 5.16 -44.07 -34.33
CA ASP A 31 4.44 -44.49 -33.11
C ASP A 31 5.38 -44.85 -31.95
N GLU A 32 6.57 -45.40 -32.24
CA GLU A 32 7.60 -45.68 -31.22
C GLU A 32 8.13 -44.39 -30.54
N ALA A 33 8.28 -43.32 -31.32
CA ALA A 33 8.66 -42.01 -30.78
C ALA A 33 7.54 -41.41 -29.93
N ALA A 34 6.28 -41.57 -30.34
CA ALA A 34 5.12 -41.12 -29.57
C ALA A 34 5.00 -41.85 -28.22
N ASP A 35 5.23 -43.16 -28.19
CA ASP A 35 5.23 -43.95 -26.95
C ASP A 35 6.39 -43.59 -26.02
N SER A 36 7.56 -43.26 -26.58
CA SER A 36 8.69 -42.73 -25.82
C SER A 36 8.32 -41.41 -25.13
N VAL A 37 7.62 -40.51 -25.82
CA VAL A 37 7.12 -39.24 -25.25
C VAL A 37 6.10 -39.50 -24.14
N LYS A 38 5.17 -40.45 -24.33
CA LYS A 38 4.21 -40.84 -23.27
C LYS A 38 4.93 -41.34 -22.02
N GLY A 39 6.06 -42.03 -22.15
CA GLY A 39 6.89 -42.47 -21.01
C GLY A 39 7.38 -41.33 -20.11
N TYR A 40 7.49 -40.11 -20.63
CA TYR A 40 7.89 -38.91 -19.91
C TYR A 40 6.72 -38.12 -19.29
N TRP A 41 5.50 -38.68 -19.23
CA TRP A 41 4.32 -37.98 -18.67
C TRP A 41 4.56 -37.38 -17.27
N TRP A 42 5.41 -38.01 -16.46
CA TRP A 42 5.76 -37.54 -15.11
C TRP A 42 6.52 -36.21 -15.12
N LEU A 43 7.32 -35.92 -16.15
CA LEU A 43 8.02 -34.63 -16.31
C LEU A 43 7.01 -33.51 -16.56
N PHE A 44 5.99 -33.76 -17.39
CA PHE A 44 4.93 -32.80 -17.64
C PHE A 44 4.12 -32.53 -16.37
N LEU A 45 3.79 -33.57 -15.61
CA LEU A 45 3.14 -33.41 -14.31
C LEU A 45 4.01 -32.58 -13.35
N LEU A 46 5.31 -32.86 -13.26
CA LEU A 46 6.25 -32.10 -12.44
C LEU A 46 6.27 -30.62 -12.84
N VAL A 47 6.39 -30.32 -14.14
CA VAL A 47 6.34 -28.94 -14.66
C VAL A 47 5.01 -28.27 -14.28
N GLY A 48 3.89 -28.98 -14.43
CA GLY A 48 2.58 -28.51 -14.02
C GLY A 48 2.50 -28.16 -12.53
N VAL A 49 2.99 -29.04 -11.66
CA VAL A 49 3.04 -28.81 -10.21
C VAL A 49 3.91 -27.61 -9.88
N VAL A 50 5.08 -27.48 -10.52
CA VAL A 50 5.97 -26.34 -10.34
C VAL A 50 5.28 -25.04 -10.75
N ILE A 51 4.62 -25.00 -11.92
CA ILE A 51 3.86 -23.82 -12.39
C ILE A 51 2.73 -23.48 -11.42
N VAL A 52 1.97 -24.47 -10.96
CA VAL A 52 0.91 -24.28 -9.97
C VAL A 52 1.47 -23.68 -8.69
N ILE A 53 2.55 -24.24 -8.13
CA ILE A 53 3.20 -23.69 -6.93
C ILE A 53 3.58 -22.23 -7.17
N PHE A 54 4.24 -21.90 -8.28
CA PHE A 54 4.63 -20.53 -8.59
C PHE A 54 3.43 -19.58 -8.74
N ARG A 55 2.33 -20.02 -9.36
CA ARG A 55 1.10 -19.21 -9.52
C ARG A 55 0.31 -19.04 -8.22
N LEU A 56 0.45 -19.98 -7.29
CA LEU A 56 -0.20 -19.93 -5.97
C LEU A 56 0.55 -19.08 -4.95
N ILE A 57 1.79 -18.68 -5.23
CA ILE A 57 2.52 -17.74 -4.36
C ILE A 57 1.77 -16.40 -4.37
N PRO A 58 1.24 -15.94 -3.20
CA PRO A 58 0.49 -14.71 -3.14
C PRO A 58 1.38 -13.53 -3.50
N LYS A 59 0.90 -12.68 -4.41
CA LYS A 59 1.58 -11.43 -4.75
C LYS A 59 1.68 -10.56 -3.51
N LYS A 60 2.91 -10.10 -3.23
CA LYS A 60 3.20 -9.24 -2.07
C LYS A 60 2.97 -7.76 -2.36
N GLY A 61 2.78 -7.38 -3.62
CA GLY A 61 2.44 -6.03 -4.00
C GLY A 61 1.81 -5.93 -5.39
N PHE A 62 1.11 -4.82 -5.59
CA PHE A 62 0.46 -4.40 -6.82
C PHE A 62 0.91 -2.97 -7.11
N SER A 63 1.12 -2.63 -8.38
CA SER A 63 1.60 -1.32 -8.81
C SER A 63 0.86 -0.92 -10.07
N PHE A 64 0.33 0.29 -10.08
CA PHE A 64 -0.47 0.85 -11.16
C PHE A 64 -0.02 2.30 -11.41
N LYS A 65 0.11 2.67 -12.69
CA LYS A 65 0.37 4.05 -13.08
C LYS A 65 -0.95 4.81 -13.11
N LEU A 66 -0.96 6.01 -12.52
CA LEU A 66 -2.11 6.91 -12.59
C LEU A 66 -2.24 7.47 -14.00
N ASP A 67 -3.41 7.34 -14.62
CA ASP A 67 -3.59 7.78 -16.00
C ASP A 67 -3.39 9.30 -16.14
N GLY A 68 -2.72 9.71 -17.21
CA GLY A 68 -2.39 11.12 -17.46
C GLY A 68 -1.34 11.76 -16.53
N LYS A 69 -0.73 11.02 -15.59
CA LYS A 69 0.32 11.54 -14.70
C LYS A 69 1.52 10.60 -14.59
N ASP A 70 2.69 11.15 -14.26
CA ASP A 70 3.88 10.35 -13.93
C ASP A 70 3.95 10.01 -12.45
N ILE A 71 2.87 9.41 -11.94
CA ILE A 71 2.71 9.02 -10.54
C ILE A 71 2.35 7.54 -10.48
N THR A 72 3.03 6.79 -9.62
CA THR A 72 2.75 5.36 -9.41
C THR A 72 2.03 5.14 -8.08
N MET A 73 0.90 4.42 -8.10
CA MET A 73 0.20 3.98 -6.90
C MET A 73 0.46 2.48 -6.65
N GLU A 74 0.90 2.15 -5.44
CA GLU A 74 1.28 0.81 -5.04
C GLU A 74 0.47 0.35 -3.82
N LEU A 75 0.06 -0.92 -3.82
CA LEU A 75 -0.49 -1.61 -2.66
C LEU A 75 0.48 -2.73 -2.28
N VAL A 76 1.01 -2.70 -1.06
CA VAL A 76 2.03 -3.66 -0.60
C VAL A 76 1.59 -4.35 0.70
N SER A 77 1.68 -5.69 0.73
CA SER A 77 1.59 -6.49 1.94
C SER A 77 2.98 -6.61 2.57
N GLY A 78 3.24 -5.86 3.64
CA GLY A 78 4.57 -5.83 4.24
C GLY A 78 4.72 -4.90 5.43
N ASP A 79 5.97 -4.74 5.87
CA ASP A 79 6.34 -3.80 6.91
C ASP A 79 6.69 -2.44 6.29
N ILE A 80 5.99 -1.39 6.72
CA ILE A 80 6.17 -0.02 6.23
C ILE A 80 7.58 0.50 6.52
N PHE A 81 8.20 0.08 7.62
CA PHE A 81 9.54 0.53 8.01
C PHE A 81 10.66 -0.15 7.21
N LYS A 82 10.34 -1.13 6.37
CA LYS A 82 11.26 -1.77 5.41
C LYS A 82 11.17 -1.16 4.00
N GLN A 83 10.12 -0.39 3.72
CA GLN A 83 9.98 0.29 2.43
C GLN A 83 10.92 1.50 2.37
N LYS A 84 11.36 1.92 1.18
CA LYS A 84 12.15 3.14 0.97
C LYS A 84 11.23 4.37 0.85
N GLY A 85 11.77 5.53 1.21
CA GLY A 85 11.05 6.81 1.15
C GLY A 85 10.45 7.26 2.50
N PRO A 86 9.79 8.43 2.53
CA PRO A 86 9.15 8.96 3.73
C PRO A 86 7.93 8.15 4.16
N ILE A 87 7.53 8.28 5.43
CA ILE A 87 6.41 7.54 6.03
C ILE A 87 5.39 8.51 6.60
N VAL A 88 4.10 8.34 6.29
CA VAL A 88 3.02 9.02 6.99
C VAL A 88 2.70 8.29 8.29
N VAL A 89 2.64 9.04 9.37
CA VAL A 89 2.39 8.56 10.74
C VAL A 89 1.11 9.22 11.24
N GLY A 90 0.09 8.41 11.55
CA GLY A 90 -1.10 8.92 12.22
C GLY A 90 -0.80 9.30 13.67
N SER A 91 -1.18 10.50 14.06
CA SER A 91 -1.05 11.09 15.40
C SER A 91 -2.40 11.60 15.89
N ASN A 92 -2.45 12.07 17.14
CA ASN A 92 -3.58 12.80 17.68
C ASN A 92 -3.39 14.32 17.58
N THR A 93 -4.48 15.07 17.76
CA THR A 93 -4.54 16.55 17.74
C THR A 93 -3.60 17.21 18.73
N THR A 94 -3.22 16.55 19.82
CA THR A 94 -2.31 17.06 20.84
C THR A 94 -0.86 16.57 20.66
N PHE A 95 -0.60 15.80 19.60
CA PHE A 95 0.68 15.17 19.29
C PHE A 95 1.40 14.50 20.48
N VAL A 96 0.64 13.81 21.33
CA VAL A 96 1.21 13.13 22.50
C VAL A 96 2.25 12.11 22.04
N THR A 97 3.45 12.16 22.63
CA THR A 97 4.56 11.23 22.35
C THR A 97 4.86 10.31 23.53
N SER A 98 4.25 10.52 24.70
CA SER A 98 4.51 9.72 25.90
C SER A 98 4.22 8.23 25.67
N PRO A 99 5.10 7.31 26.11
CA PRO A 99 4.89 5.87 26.00
C PRO A 99 3.69 5.37 26.81
N ASP A 100 3.20 6.14 27.79
CA ASP A 100 2.02 5.78 28.58
C ASP A 100 0.73 5.83 27.74
N VAL A 101 0.71 6.71 26.73
CA VAL A 101 -0.44 6.92 25.83
C VAL A 101 -0.20 6.25 24.48
N ILE A 102 1.03 6.33 23.97
CA ILE A 102 1.40 5.81 22.65
C ILE A 102 1.94 4.39 22.76
N SER A 103 1.16 3.45 22.23
CA SER A 103 1.58 2.05 22.17
C SER A 103 2.89 1.87 21.37
N GLU A 104 3.85 1.13 21.92
CA GLU A 104 5.08 0.72 21.21
C GLU A 104 4.84 -0.07 19.92
N ARG A 105 3.63 -0.63 19.74
CA ARG A 105 3.23 -1.38 18.54
C ARG A 105 2.57 -0.51 17.47
N SER A 106 2.24 0.75 17.81
CA SER A 106 1.72 1.71 16.83
C SER A 106 2.80 2.15 15.86
N ILE A 107 2.42 2.65 14.68
CA ILE A 107 3.37 3.22 13.73
C ILE A 107 4.17 4.36 14.40
N GLN A 108 3.52 5.22 15.18
CA GLN A 108 4.19 6.27 15.93
C GLN A 108 5.23 5.71 16.92
N GLY A 109 4.85 4.76 17.77
CA GLY A 109 5.75 4.15 18.75
C GLY A 109 6.94 3.42 18.11
N ILE A 110 6.70 2.67 17.03
CA ILE A 110 7.78 2.00 16.29
C ILE A 110 8.70 3.02 15.63
N PHE A 111 8.16 4.11 15.07
CA PHE A 111 8.96 5.19 14.48
C PHE A 111 9.88 5.82 15.52
N THR A 112 9.34 6.18 16.70
CA THR A 112 10.11 6.74 17.82
C THR A 112 11.23 5.80 18.24
N LYS A 113 10.90 4.53 18.50
CA LYS A 113 11.87 3.52 18.95
C LYS A 113 12.99 3.26 17.93
N LYS A 114 12.69 3.36 16.64
CA LYS A 114 13.65 3.04 15.57
C LYS A 114 14.56 4.21 15.20
N TYR A 115 14.08 5.45 15.32
CA TYR A 115 14.76 6.62 14.77
C TYR A 115 15.10 7.71 15.79
N TYR A 116 14.61 7.62 17.03
CA TYR A 116 14.90 8.56 18.10
C TYR A 116 15.49 7.86 19.32
N THR A 117 16.33 8.57 20.07
CA THR A 117 16.96 8.06 21.30
C THR A 117 15.94 7.86 22.42
N ASN A 118 14.95 8.75 22.51
CA ASN A 118 13.87 8.70 23.49
C ASN A 118 12.65 9.49 22.97
N HIS A 119 11.51 9.35 23.66
CA HIS A 119 10.27 10.06 23.33
C HIS A 119 10.38 11.58 23.47
N GLN A 120 11.22 12.07 24.40
CA GLN A 120 11.42 13.51 24.61
C GLN A 120 12.04 14.19 23.38
N ALA A 121 13.05 13.57 22.78
CA ALA A 121 13.70 14.12 21.59
C ALA A 121 12.74 14.24 20.40
N LEU A 122 11.79 13.31 20.27
CA LEU A 122 10.71 13.44 19.29
C LEU A 122 9.75 14.57 19.68
N ASN A 123 9.37 14.63 20.95
CA ASN A 123 8.48 15.66 21.48
C ASN A 123 8.99 17.07 21.20
N ASP A 124 10.28 17.32 21.45
CA ASP A 124 10.91 18.63 21.26
C ASP A 124 10.85 19.07 19.79
N VAL A 125 11.03 18.14 18.84
CA VAL A 125 10.91 18.39 17.39
C VAL A 125 9.48 18.73 16.99
N ILE A 126 8.50 18.06 17.58
CA ILE A 126 7.08 18.30 17.28
C ILE A 126 6.62 19.62 17.89
N GLN A 127 6.96 19.88 19.16
CA GLN A 127 6.59 21.11 19.87
C GLN A 127 7.19 22.37 19.24
N GLY A 128 8.36 22.26 18.59
CA GLY A 128 8.92 23.35 17.80
C GLY A 128 8.14 23.70 16.52
N GLN A 129 7.17 22.86 16.11
CA GLN A 129 6.37 23.03 14.89
C GLN A 129 4.87 23.22 15.17
N THR A 130 4.40 22.87 16.37
CA THR A 130 3.00 23.02 16.78
C THR A 130 2.80 24.29 17.61
N SER A 131 1.64 24.92 17.49
CA SER A 131 1.28 26.10 18.29
C SER A 131 0.10 25.81 19.19
N GLY A 132 0.31 25.89 20.51
CA GLY A 132 -0.73 25.60 21.51
C GLY A 132 -0.91 24.10 21.78
N ASP A 133 -1.79 23.80 22.74
CA ASP A 133 -1.93 22.44 23.29
C ASP A 133 -2.66 21.48 22.37
N ARG A 134 -3.42 22.00 21.40
CA ARG A 134 -4.30 21.22 20.52
C ARG A 134 -4.31 21.81 19.12
N GLN A 135 -4.08 20.94 18.15
CA GLN A 135 -4.04 21.25 16.73
C GLN A 135 -5.34 20.82 16.04
N GLU A 136 -5.59 21.38 14.86
CA GLU A 136 -6.72 20.99 14.02
C GLU A 136 -6.47 19.63 13.37
N PHE A 137 -7.56 18.93 13.00
CA PHE A 137 -7.47 17.71 12.21
C PHE A 137 -6.71 17.98 10.90
N GLY A 138 -5.82 17.07 10.52
CA GLY A 138 -4.99 17.23 9.33
C GLY A 138 -3.71 18.03 9.51
N THR A 139 -3.56 18.75 10.63
CA THR A 139 -2.29 19.39 10.98
C THR A 139 -1.18 18.35 10.86
N THR A 140 -0.15 18.67 10.08
CA THR A 140 0.94 17.73 9.79
C THR A 140 2.27 18.37 10.16
N VAL A 141 3.11 17.63 10.87
CA VAL A 141 4.47 18.05 11.23
C VAL A 141 5.50 17.14 10.58
N THR A 142 6.60 17.73 10.10
CA THR A 142 7.68 16.98 9.47
C THR A 142 8.74 16.62 10.51
N VAL A 143 8.94 15.33 10.71
CA VAL A 143 9.91 14.77 11.65
C VAL A 143 11.04 14.16 10.84
N ARG A 144 12.16 14.90 10.72
CA ARG A 144 13.37 14.44 10.03
C ARG A 144 14.32 13.78 11.03
N ALA A 145 14.39 12.45 10.99
CA ALA A 145 15.41 11.70 11.73
C ALA A 145 16.58 11.33 10.80
N ASN A 146 17.74 10.99 11.38
CA ASN A 146 19.00 10.74 10.66
C ASN A 146 18.93 9.76 9.47
N LYS A 147 17.88 8.93 9.35
CA LYS A 147 17.73 7.92 8.28
C LYS A 147 16.33 7.86 7.68
N ARG A 148 15.39 8.69 8.13
CA ARG A 148 13.97 8.60 7.73
C ARG A 148 13.22 9.89 8.01
N THR A 149 12.47 10.36 7.03
CA THR A 149 11.48 11.42 7.18
C THR A 149 10.12 10.81 7.54
N GLY A 150 9.48 11.34 8.57
CA GLY A 150 8.12 11.00 8.99
C GLY A 150 7.20 12.22 8.91
N TYR A 151 6.02 12.06 8.34
CA TYR A 151 4.98 13.09 8.32
C TYR A 151 3.89 12.71 9.33
N PHE A 152 3.88 13.38 10.47
CA PHE A 152 2.97 13.08 11.56
C PHE A 152 1.71 13.90 11.38
N CYS A 153 0.58 13.26 11.10
CA CYS A 153 -0.68 13.91 10.78
C CYS A 153 -1.70 13.70 11.90
N ALA A 154 -2.35 14.76 12.35
CA ALA A 154 -3.40 14.71 13.38
C ALA A 154 -4.69 14.10 12.82
N LEU A 155 -4.96 12.83 13.13
CA LEU A 155 -6.12 12.08 12.61
C LEU A 155 -7.23 11.84 13.64
N ALA A 156 -6.89 11.97 14.92
CA ALA A 156 -7.78 11.62 16.01
C ALA A 156 -7.69 12.64 17.13
N ASP A 157 -8.79 12.85 17.80
CA ASP A 157 -8.81 13.65 19.01
C ASP A 157 -8.63 12.77 20.24
N VAL A 158 -8.06 13.31 21.31
CA VAL A 158 -7.95 12.62 22.59
C VAL A 158 -9.01 13.17 23.54
N ASN A 159 -9.86 12.30 24.07
CA ASN A 159 -10.81 12.71 25.10
C ASN A 159 -10.12 12.92 26.47
N GLU A 160 -10.86 13.43 27.45
CA GLU A 160 -10.36 13.69 28.81
C GLU A 160 -9.76 12.45 29.51
N ASN A 161 -10.12 11.25 29.06
CA ASN A 161 -9.62 9.98 29.60
C ASN A 161 -8.39 9.44 28.84
N GLY A 162 -7.78 10.24 27.96
CA GLY A 162 -6.61 9.81 27.17
C GLY A 162 -6.95 8.88 26.01
N VAL A 163 -8.22 8.72 25.66
CA VAL A 163 -8.66 7.81 24.60
C VAL A 163 -8.80 8.55 23.28
N ALA A 164 -8.08 8.07 22.26
CA ALA A 164 -8.21 8.58 20.90
C ALA A 164 -9.56 8.20 20.26
N GLN A 165 -10.24 9.18 19.65
CA GLN A 165 -11.50 9.01 18.92
C GLN A 165 -11.47 9.84 17.63
N SER A 166 -12.03 9.28 16.57
CA SER A 166 -12.21 9.96 15.29
C SER A 166 -13.39 9.36 14.53
N ASN A 167 -13.81 10.03 13.46
CA ASN A 167 -14.86 9.58 12.56
C ASN A 167 -14.39 9.71 11.10
N ILE A 168 -15.17 9.19 10.16
CA ILE A 168 -14.76 9.16 8.74
C ILE A 168 -14.61 10.58 8.14
N GLU A 169 -15.42 11.55 8.56
CA GLU A 169 -15.32 12.93 8.07
C GLU A 169 -14.03 13.60 8.55
N ASN A 170 -13.65 13.39 9.81
CA ASN A 170 -12.37 13.86 10.34
C ASN A 170 -11.19 13.23 9.58
N ILE A 171 -11.28 11.96 9.18
CA ILE A 171 -10.26 11.31 8.35
C ILE A 171 -10.20 11.99 6.98
N ARG A 172 -11.33 12.28 6.33
CA ARG A 172 -11.36 12.99 5.04
C ARG A 172 -10.72 14.38 5.11
N VAL A 173 -11.10 15.16 6.12
CA VAL A 173 -10.49 16.48 6.38
C VAL A 173 -8.98 16.32 6.59
N SER A 174 -8.59 15.34 7.40
CA SER A 174 -7.16 15.14 7.70
C SER A 174 -6.36 14.72 6.47
N LEU A 175 -6.93 13.91 5.58
CA LEU A 175 -6.28 13.50 4.34
C LEU A 175 -6.12 14.68 3.39
N ALA A 176 -7.15 15.51 3.22
CA ALA A 176 -7.08 16.70 2.38
C ALA A 176 -5.95 17.65 2.84
N GLU A 177 -5.90 17.97 4.14
CA GLU A 177 -4.86 18.83 4.71
C GLU A 177 -3.47 18.19 4.68
N LEU A 178 -3.38 16.87 4.86
CA LEU A 178 -2.12 16.14 4.71
C LEU A 178 -1.55 16.31 3.29
N TRP A 179 -2.38 16.16 2.27
CA TRP A 179 -1.95 16.31 0.87
C TRP A 179 -1.54 17.76 0.57
N ASN A 180 -2.30 18.75 1.06
CA ASN A 180 -1.95 20.17 0.95
C ASN A 180 -0.59 20.47 1.60
N TYR A 181 -0.38 19.96 2.82
CA TYR A 181 0.88 20.13 3.55
C TYR A 181 2.07 19.53 2.77
N LEU A 182 1.91 18.32 2.24
CA LEU A 182 2.92 17.64 1.44
C LEU A 182 3.19 18.34 0.11
N GLY A 183 2.18 19.02 -0.47
CA GLY A 183 2.35 19.90 -1.62
C GLY A 183 3.44 20.94 -1.43
N SER A 184 3.60 21.46 -0.21
CA SER A 184 4.56 22.54 0.09
C SER A 184 5.80 22.07 0.85
N ASN A 185 5.71 20.97 1.60
CA ASN A 185 6.76 20.53 2.54
C ASN A 185 7.28 19.11 2.26
N GLY A 186 6.66 18.42 1.29
CA GLY A 186 6.98 17.05 0.92
C GLY A 186 8.33 16.92 0.21
N GLU A 187 8.99 15.80 0.44
CA GLU A 187 10.10 15.35 -0.41
C GLU A 187 9.51 14.65 -1.65
N LYS A 188 10.05 14.93 -2.83
CA LYS A 188 9.66 14.26 -4.07
C LYS A 188 10.27 12.85 -4.10
N ASP A 189 9.55 11.91 -3.50
CA ASP A 189 9.87 10.47 -3.42
C ASP A 189 8.54 9.67 -3.36
N VAL A 190 8.59 8.34 -3.28
CA VAL A 190 7.43 7.49 -3.06
C VAL A 190 7.02 7.53 -1.59
N LEU A 191 5.83 8.10 -1.33
CA LEU A 191 5.27 8.26 0.01
C LEU A 191 4.68 6.95 0.52
N ASN A 192 5.13 6.49 1.69
CA ASN A 192 4.60 5.28 2.31
C ASN A 192 3.50 5.62 3.31
N VAL A 193 2.30 5.07 3.11
CA VAL A 193 1.12 5.38 3.91
C VAL A 193 0.51 4.08 4.47
N PRO A 194 0.33 3.95 5.80
CA PRO A 194 -0.43 2.84 6.37
C PRO A 194 -1.94 3.08 6.18
N ILE A 195 -2.80 2.13 6.54
CA ILE A 195 -4.26 2.40 6.61
C ILE A 195 -4.55 3.34 7.79
N LEU A 196 -4.52 4.64 7.53
CA LEU A 196 -4.78 5.71 8.49
C LEU A 196 -6.17 5.57 9.11
N GLY A 197 -6.29 5.86 10.41
CA GLY A 197 -7.57 5.75 11.14
C GLY A 197 -7.98 4.34 11.58
N SER A 198 -7.37 3.27 11.06
CA SER A 198 -7.80 1.87 11.32
C SER A 198 -7.33 1.27 12.65
N GLY A 199 -6.46 1.97 13.37
CA GLY A 199 -5.83 1.51 14.60
C GLY A 199 -6.49 2.07 15.85
N PHE A 200 -5.71 2.84 16.62
CA PHE A 200 -6.12 3.37 17.92
C PHE A 200 -7.15 4.52 17.85
N SER A 201 -7.44 5.03 16.64
CA SER A 201 -8.37 6.14 16.41
C SER A 201 -9.86 5.76 16.53
N ARG A 202 -10.19 4.47 16.71
CA ARG A 202 -11.55 3.94 16.93
C ARG A 202 -12.60 4.44 15.93
N VAL A 203 -12.20 4.64 14.67
CA VAL A 203 -13.13 4.99 13.59
C VAL A 203 -14.05 3.79 13.32
N SER A 204 -15.35 4.04 13.14
CA SER A 204 -16.36 3.00 12.87
C SER A 204 -16.28 2.39 11.46
N ALA A 205 -15.47 2.98 10.58
CA ALA A 205 -15.27 2.52 9.21
C ALA A 205 -14.36 1.29 9.14
N THR A 206 -14.61 0.46 8.13
CA THR A 206 -13.78 -0.68 7.77
C THR A 206 -12.42 -0.23 7.23
N ARG A 207 -11.44 -1.14 7.24
CA ARG A 207 -10.10 -0.86 6.69
C ARG A 207 -10.15 -0.64 5.18
N GLU A 208 -11.08 -1.32 4.53
CA GLU A 208 -11.39 -1.24 3.12
C GLU A 208 -11.96 0.16 2.79
N GLU A 209 -12.91 0.67 3.57
CA GLU A 209 -13.42 2.04 3.41
C GLU A 209 -12.32 3.08 3.61
N LEU A 210 -11.50 2.95 4.67
CA LEU A 210 -10.37 3.85 4.92
C LEU A 210 -9.32 3.80 3.79
N PHE A 211 -9.05 2.62 3.25
CA PHE A 211 -8.21 2.45 2.07
C PHE A 211 -8.77 3.23 0.87
N GLN A 212 -10.09 3.11 0.61
CA GLN A 212 -10.73 3.84 -0.48
C GLN A 212 -10.66 5.36 -0.27
N GLU A 213 -10.84 5.86 0.96
CA GLU A 213 -10.69 7.30 1.25
C GLU A 213 -9.27 7.80 1.00
N ILE A 214 -8.24 7.04 1.36
CA ILE A 214 -6.84 7.38 1.06
C ILE A 214 -6.63 7.47 -0.46
N VAL A 215 -7.08 6.47 -1.22
CA VAL A 215 -6.92 6.44 -2.68
C VAL A 215 -7.66 7.59 -3.36
N LYS A 216 -8.94 7.81 -3.01
CA LYS A 216 -9.78 8.85 -3.61
C LYS A 216 -9.22 10.25 -3.31
N SER A 217 -8.89 10.52 -2.04
CA SER A 217 -8.36 11.83 -1.64
C SER A 217 -7.00 12.11 -2.26
N PHE A 218 -6.12 11.10 -2.36
CA PHE A 218 -4.83 11.27 -3.01
C PHE A 218 -5.01 11.61 -4.49
N ILE A 219 -5.79 10.83 -5.24
CA ILE A 219 -6.05 11.10 -6.67
C ILE A 219 -6.61 12.52 -6.85
N ALA A 220 -7.59 12.92 -6.02
CA ALA A 220 -8.14 14.28 -6.04
C ALA A 220 -7.04 15.34 -5.83
N SER A 221 -6.18 15.18 -4.82
CA SER A 221 -5.09 16.14 -4.56
C SER A 221 -4.07 16.22 -5.69
N THR A 222 -3.81 15.11 -6.42
CA THR A 222 -2.88 15.14 -7.54
C THR A 222 -3.41 15.95 -8.71
N SER A 223 -4.73 16.17 -8.82
CA SER A 223 -5.32 16.92 -9.93
C SER A 223 -4.85 18.38 -9.96
N GLU A 224 -4.61 18.98 -8.80
CA GLU A 224 -4.18 20.37 -8.65
C GLU A 224 -2.65 20.51 -8.82
N HIS A 225 -1.87 19.68 -8.10
CA HIS A 225 -0.40 19.75 -8.12
C HIS A 225 0.25 18.36 -7.96
N THR A 226 1.43 18.17 -8.55
CA THR A 226 2.23 16.94 -8.36
C THR A 226 3.28 17.17 -7.28
N PHE A 227 3.20 16.42 -6.17
CA PHE A 227 4.03 16.65 -4.97
C PHE A 227 4.86 15.43 -4.53
N CYS A 228 4.71 14.29 -5.20
CA CYS A 228 5.47 13.07 -4.96
C CYS A 228 5.58 12.24 -6.24
N ASP A 229 6.50 11.27 -6.26
CA ASP A 229 6.67 10.35 -7.41
C ASP A 229 5.67 9.18 -7.35
N GLY A 230 5.08 8.94 -6.18
CA GLY A 230 4.13 7.86 -6.00
C GLY A 230 3.58 7.74 -4.58
N LEU A 231 2.49 6.98 -4.47
CA LEU A 231 1.88 6.61 -3.21
C LEU A 231 2.00 5.10 -3.03
N ARG A 232 2.64 4.65 -1.94
CA ARG A 232 2.65 3.24 -1.54
C ARG A 232 1.82 3.05 -0.29
N ILE A 233 0.67 2.40 -0.44
CA ILE A 233 -0.17 1.99 0.68
C ILE A 233 0.34 0.65 1.20
N VAL A 234 0.80 0.62 2.45
CA VAL A 234 1.42 -0.56 3.07
C VAL A 234 0.49 -1.13 4.14
N ILE A 235 0.09 -2.39 3.96
CA ILE A 235 -0.74 -3.12 4.92
C ILE A 235 0.08 -4.24 5.55
N HIS A 236 0.17 -4.26 6.88
CA HIS A 236 0.94 -5.27 7.57
C HIS A 236 0.28 -6.67 7.40
N PRO A 237 1.04 -7.75 7.16
CA PRO A 237 0.49 -9.09 6.96
C PRO A 237 -0.40 -9.59 8.11
N ASN A 238 -0.10 -9.18 9.35
CA ASN A 238 -0.93 -9.52 10.50
C ASN A 238 -2.30 -8.82 10.46
N ASP A 239 -2.39 -7.60 9.93
CA ASP A 239 -3.66 -6.88 9.81
C ASP A 239 -4.53 -7.50 8.71
N ILE A 240 -3.92 -7.93 7.61
CA ILE A 240 -4.61 -8.67 6.53
C ILE A 240 -5.26 -9.94 7.08
N LYS A 241 -4.50 -10.75 7.83
CA LYS A 241 -5.00 -11.99 8.43
C LYS A 241 -6.08 -11.72 9.49
N LYS A 242 -5.86 -10.74 10.37
CA LYS A 242 -6.75 -10.45 11.50
C LYS A 242 -8.11 -9.92 11.05
N ASN A 243 -8.13 -9.10 10.00
CA ASN A 243 -9.35 -8.44 9.52
C ASN A 243 -9.92 -9.08 8.25
N ASN A 244 -9.34 -10.20 7.79
CA ASN A 244 -9.76 -10.92 6.58
C ASN A 244 -9.83 -10.01 5.33
N ILE A 245 -8.81 -9.16 5.16
CA ILE A 245 -8.74 -8.18 4.06
C ILE A 245 -8.49 -8.91 2.74
N ASP A 246 -9.34 -8.70 1.73
CA ASP A 246 -9.10 -9.18 0.37
C ASP A 246 -8.19 -8.20 -0.40
N LEU A 247 -6.88 -8.51 -0.41
CA LEU A 247 -5.90 -7.71 -1.14
C LEU A 247 -6.15 -7.64 -2.64
N LEU A 248 -6.79 -8.64 -3.25
CA LEU A 248 -7.07 -8.63 -4.68
C LEU A 248 -8.21 -7.66 -4.99
N GLU A 249 -9.23 -7.60 -4.13
CA GLU A 249 -10.29 -6.61 -4.25
C GLU A 249 -9.75 -5.19 -4.10
N LEU A 250 -8.91 -4.93 -3.10
CA LEU A 250 -8.25 -3.63 -2.92
C LEU A 250 -7.36 -3.27 -4.12
N ALA A 251 -6.64 -4.25 -4.67
CA ALA A 251 -5.82 -4.04 -5.87
C ALA A 251 -6.68 -3.70 -7.10
N SER A 252 -7.80 -4.39 -7.31
CA SER A 252 -8.74 -4.08 -8.39
C SER A 252 -9.36 -2.70 -8.23
N PHE A 253 -9.75 -2.32 -7.01
CA PHE A 253 -10.23 -0.95 -6.74
C PHE A 253 -9.15 0.09 -7.08
N LEU A 254 -7.90 -0.15 -6.67
CA LEU A 254 -6.78 0.75 -6.96
C LEU A 254 -6.52 0.86 -8.46
N GLU A 255 -6.51 -0.26 -9.18
CA GLU A 255 -6.33 -0.32 -10.64
C GLU A 255 -7.40 0.51 -11.37
N TYR A 256 -8.67 0.29 -11.05
CA TYR A 256 -9.78 1.03 -11.66
C TYR A 256 -9.74 2.51 -11.29
N SER A 257 -9.38 2.84 -10.05
CA SER A 257 -9.24 4.24 -9.63
C SER A 257 -8.13 4.94 -10.41
N CYS A 258 -7.00 4.27 -10.66
CA CYS A 258 -5.90 4.82 -11.45
C CYS A 258 -6.25 4.98 -12.93
N LYS A 259 -7.05 4.07 -13.48
CA LYS A 259 -7.42 4.04 -14.90
C LYS A 259 -8.56 4.99 -15.26
N TYR A 260 -9.51 5.18 -14.34
CA TYR A 260 -10.73 5.96 -14.57
C TYR A 260 -10.79 7.23 -13.72
N SER A 261 -9.67 7.66 -13.14
CA SER A 261 -9.57 8.98 -12.53
C SER A 261 -9.82 10.02 -13.61
N ILE A 262 -10.98 10.68 -13.55
CA ILE A 262 -11.30 11.84 -14.37
C ILE A 262 -10.43 12.99 -13.86
N VAL A 263 -9.15 12.98 -14.23
CA VAL A 263 -8.33 14.17 -14.18
C VAL A 263 -8.50 14.77 -15.56
N GLU A 264 -9.34 15.81 -15.68
CA GLU A 264 -9.38 16.60 -16.90
C GLU A 264 -7.95 17.05 -17.20
N SER A 265 -7.38 16.48 -18.26
CA SER A 265 -6.03 16.80 -18.69
C SER A 265 -6.04 18.22 -19.24
N THR A 266 -5.87 19.21 -18.37
CA THR A 266 -5.42 20.52 -18.83
C THR A 266 -4.00 20.31 -19.34
N SER A 267 -3.86 20.28 -20.65
CA SER A 267 -2.59 20.10 -21.35
C SER A 267 -1.55 21.09 -20.82
N MET A 268 -0.61 20.63 -19.99
CA MET A 268 0.58 21.39 -19.62
C MET A 268 1.83 20.60 -20.03
N GLY A 269 2.70 21.32 -20.72
CA GLY A 269 3.73 20.79 -21.62
C GLY A 269 4.76 19.88 -20.96
N GLN A 270 5.21 18.89 -21.73
CA GLN A 270 6.39 18.10 -21.43
C GLN A 270 7.62 19.02 -21.48
N GLY A 271 8.15 19.35 -20.30
CA GLY A 271 9.53 19.83 -20.17
C GLY A 271 10.46 18.63 -20.12
N THR A 272 11.23 18.40 -21.18
CA THR A 272 12.31 17.42 -21.18
C THR A 272 13.54 18.08 -20.55
N ALA A 273 13.92 17.67 -19.34
CA ALA A 273 15.23 18.00 -18.80
C ALA A 273 16.21 16.91 -19.25
N GLU A 274 16.95 17.19 -20.31
CA GLU A 274 18.15 16.42 -20.65
C GLU A 274 19.31 16.88 -19.76
N GLY A 275 20.03 15.92 -19.19
CA GLY A 275 21.32 16.10 -18.54
C GLY A 275 22.38 15.26 -19.24
#